data_AF-D4M0V3-F1
#
_entry.id   AF-D4M0V3-F1
#
_cell.length_a   1.000
_cell.length_b   1.000
_cell.length_c   1.000
_cell.angle_alpha   90.00
_cell.angle_beta   90.00
_cell.angle_gamma   90.00
#
_symmetry.space_group_name_H-M   'P 1'
#
loop_
_entity.id
_entity.type
_entity.pdbx_description
1 polymer ?
#
loop_
_entity_poly.entity_id
_entity_poly.type
_entity_poly.pdbx_seq_one_letter_code
_entity_poly.pdbx_strand_id
1 'polypeptide(L)'
;MFREKEICNAIRTAYLYLFPDKKERKRALSRLNMELVAQSVRYRGESVLAYQTAGNHECSLNYYGPELFPQRGFCIYQKTIQSHSTQVDASCIRELWLLEDGRFVDVSCVNTKYRSAYERFSTCYRTIHHIVRERDWQDYPAEEVADAFEDISRYPFDGRPGVFYEV
;
A
#
# COMPACT_ATOMS: atom_id res chain seq x y z
N MET A 1 3.73 -17.67 -0.50
CA MET A 1 3.75 -18.05 -1.94
C MET A 1 2.52 -17.43 -2.57
N PHE A 2 2.72 -16.62 -3.61
CA PHE A 2 1.65 -15.93 -4.32
C PHE A 2 0.57 -16.88 -4.85
N ARG A 3 -0.70 -16.54 -4.62
CA ARG A 3 -1.87 -17.33 -5.05
C ARG A 3 -2.89 -16.46 -5.78
N GLU A 4 -2.79 -16.43 -7.10
CA GLU A 4 -3.65 -15.63 -7.99
C GLU A 4 -5.15 -15.77 -7.67
N LYS A 5 -5.64 -17.01 -7.52
CA LYS A 5 -7.04 -17.27 -7.19
C LYS A 5 -7.47 -16.65 -5.85
N GLU A 6 -6.60 -16.64 -4.86
CA GLU A 6 -6.87 -16.05 -3.55
C GLU A 6 -6.91 -14.53 -3.65
N ILE A 7 -5.98 -13.91 -4.39
CA ILE A 7 -5.98 -12.47 -4.68
C ILE A 7 -7.28 -12.06 -5.37
N CYS A 8 -7.66 -12.72 -6.47
CA CYS A 8 -8.88 -12.37 -7.19
C CYS A 8 -10.14 -12.55 -6.33
N ASN A 9 -10.19 -13.60 -5.51
CA ASN A 9 -11.31 -13.82 -4.60
C ASN A 9 -11.36 -12.78 -3.49
N ALA A 10 -10.22 -12.41 -2.93
CA ALA A 10 -10.13 -11.38 -1.90
C ALA A 10 -10.64 -10.03 -2.42
N ILE A 11 -10.24 -9.63 -3.63
CA ILE A 11 -10.73 -8.40 -4.27
C ILE A 11 -12.25 -8.46 -4.50
N ARG A 12 -12.78 -9.58 -5.01
CA ARG A 12 -14.24 -9.74 -5.17
C ARG A 12 -14.99 -9.62 -3.84
N THR A 13 -14.43 -10.20 -2.78
CA THR A 13 -14.98 -10.09 -1.42
C THR A 13 -14.93 -8.64 -0.93
N ALA A 14 -13.82 -7.92 -1.12
CA ALA A 14 -13.72 -6.50 -0.79
C ALA A 14 -14.81 -5.68 -1.50
N TYR A 15 -14.99 -5.90 -2.81
CA TYR A 15 -16.01 -5.21 -3.61
C TYR A 15 -17.44 -5.51 -3.17
N LEU A 16 -17.70 -6.65 -2.52
CA LEU A 16 -19.01 -6.96 -1.94
C LEU A 16 -19.37 -6.00 -0.81
N TYR A 17 -18.39 -5.58 -0.02
CA TYR A 17 -18.59 -4.66 1.10
C TYR A 17 -18.41 -3.19 0.72
N LEU A 18 -17.47 -2.89 -0.19
CA LEU A 18 -17.27 -1.53 -0.74
C LEU A 18 -18.47 -1.07 -1.58
N PHE A 19 -19.09 -1.98 -2.33
CA PHE A 19 -20.26 -1.70 -3.17
C PHE A 19 -21.41 -2.65 -2.79
N PRO A 20 -22.21 -2.32 -1.76
CA PRO A 20 -23.34 -3.14 -1.34
C PRO A 20 -24.38 -3.31 -2.45
N ASP A 21 -24.64 -2.24 -3.23
CA ASP A 21 -25.54 -2.30 -4.38
C ASP A 21 -24.99 -3.22 -5.48
N LYS A 22 -25.85 -4.13 -5.95
CA LYS A 22 -25.45 -5.17 -6.90
C LYS A 22 -25.12 -4.61 -8.28
N LYS A 23 -25.80 -3.55 -8.72
CA LYS A 23 -25.61 -2.94 -10.04
C LYS A 23 -24.31 -2.15 -10.07
N GLU A 24 -24.08 -1.34 -9.04
CA GLU A 24 -22.83 -0.59 -8.85
C GLU A 24 -21.63 -1.55 -8.73
N ARG A 25 -21.73 -2.59 -7.90
CA ARG A 25 -20.67 -3.60 -7.78
C ARG A 25 -20.32 -4.27 -9.10
N LYS A 26 -21.33 -4.68 -9.88
CA LYS A 26 -21.11 -5.27 -11.20
C LYS A 26 -20.39 -4.30 -12.14
N ARG A 27 -20.80 -3.03 -12.14
CA ARG A 27 -20.16 -1.97 -12.93
C ARG A 27 -18.72 -1.73 -12.48
N ALA A 28 -18.46 -1.71 -11.18
CA ALA A 28 -17.13 -1.53 -10.61
C ALA A 28 -16.22 -2.70 -11.00
N LEU A 29 -16.67 -3.94 -10.79
CA LEU A 29 -15.89 -5.14 -11.18
C LEU A 29 -15.68 -5.26 -12.68
N SER A 30 -16.60 -4.81 -13.53
CA SER A 30 -16.42 -4.86 -14.99
C SER A 30 -15.32 -3.93 -15.51
N ARG A 31 -14.86 -2.97 -14.69
CA ARG A 31 -13.71 -2.11 -15.03
C ARG A 31 -12.36 -2.80 -14.80
N LEU A 32 -12.35 -3.95 -14.13
CA LEU A 32 -11.14 -4.70 -13.80
C LEU A 32 -10.93 -5.87 -14.75
N ASN A 33 -9.69 -6.05 -15.19
CA ASN A 33 -9.18 -7.33 -15.65
C ASN A 33 -8.53 -8.05 -14.46
N MET A 34 -9.24 -9.03 -13.89
CA MET A 34 -8.82 -9.70 -12.65
C MET A 34 -7.48 -10.44 -12.77
N GLU A 35 -7.17 -10.99 -13.95
CA GLU A 35 -5.89 -11.67 -14.19
C GLU A 35 -4.75 -10.66 -14.20
N LEU A 36 -4.92 -9.53 -14.92
CA LEU A 36 -3.93 -8.46 -14.93
C LEU A 36 -3.74 -7.88 -13.52
N VAL A 37 -4.82 -7.59 -12.79
CA VAL A 37 -4.71 -7.10 -11.40
C VAL A 37 -3.86 -8.03 -10.53
N ALA A 38 -4.09 -9.34 -10.61
CA ALA A 38 -3.30 -10.29 -9.82
C ALA A 38 -1.82 -10.30 -10.26
N GLN A 39 -1.55 -10.25 -11.56
CA GLN A 39 -0.19 -10.11 -12.08
C GLN A 39 0.48 -8.82 -11.61
N SER A 40 -0.24 -7.70 -11.59
CA SER A 40 0.23 -6.41 -11.08
C SER A 40 0.58 -6.47 -9.61
N VAL A 41 -0.27 -7.07 -8.77
CA VAL A 41 0.01 -7.25 -7.34
C VAL A 41 1.28 -8.07 -7.13
N ARG A 42 1.49 -9.11 -7.93
CA ARG A 42 2.72 -9.92 -7.88
C ARG A 42 3.96 -9.14 -8.32
N TYR A 43 3.84 -8.40 -9.42
CA TYR A 43 4.94 -7.65 -10.02
C TYR A 43 5.34 -6.47 -9.11
N ARG A 44 4.37 -5.65 -8.71
CA ARG A 44 4.54 -4.42 -7.93
C ARG A 44 4.61 -4.63 -6.42
N GLY A 45 4.39 -5.84 -5.91
CA GLY A 45 4.50 -6.12 -4.49
C GLY A 45 5.88 -5.78 -3.93
N GLU A 46 5.95 -5.38 -2.68
CA GLU A 46 7.21 -5.03 -2.02
C GLU A 46 7.30 -5.68 -0.65
N SER A 47 8.53 -5.83 -0.16
CA SER A 47 8.76 -6.20 1.23
C SER A 47 8.31 -5.05 2.11
N VAL A 48 7.28 -5.28 2.91
CA VAL A 48 6.74 -4.26 3.81
C VAL A 48 7.64 -4.20 5.03
N LEU A 49 8.43 -3.13 5.20
CA LEU A 49 9.36 -3.02 6.32
C LEU A 49 8.71 -2.38 7.54
N ALA A 50 8.98 -2.93 8.73
CA ALA A 50 8.55 -2.36 10.00
C ALA A 50 9.28 -1.05 10.33
N TYR A 51 10.52 -0.90 9.86
CA TYR A 51 11.29 0.32 10.02
C TYR A 51 12.21 0.55 8.82
N GLN A 52 12.33 1.79 8.39
CA GLN A 52 13.27 2.20 7.35
C GLN A 52 13.79 3.60 7.65
N THR A 53 15.09 3.80 7.47
CA THR A 53 15.70 5.13 7.42
C THR A 53 16.45 5.30 6.12
N ALA A 54 16.36 6.49 5.55
CA ALA A 54 17.11 6.85 4.37
C ALA A 54 17.52 8.32 4.38
N GLY A 55 18.69 8.63 3.83
CA GLY A 55 19.15 10.00 3.62
C GLY A 55 20.34 10.09 2.67
N ASN A 56 20.76 11.31 2.39
CA ASN A 56 21.88 11.60 1.48
C ASN A 56 23.05 12.35 2.15
N HIS A 57 22.97 12.61 3.45
CA HIS A 57 24.03 13.24 4.23
C HIS A 57 25.01 12.17 4.77
N GLU A 58 26.26 12.54 5.06
CA GLU A 58 27.27 11.62 5.60
C GLU A 58 26.86 10.98 6.93
N CYS A 59 26.14 11.72 7.79
CA CYS A 59 25.58 11.21 9.05
C CYS A 59 24.25 10.45 8.86
N SER A 60 23.77 10.26 7.63
CA SER A 60 22.53 9.51 7.41
C SER A 60 22.76 8.01 7.58
N LEU A 61 21.85 7.36 8.29
CA LEU A 61 21.80 5.90 8.36
C LEU A 61 20.82 5.41 7.29
N ASN A 62 21.34 4.76 6.25
CA ASN A 62 20.50 4.01 5.31
C ASN A 62 20.31 2.60 5.89
N TYR A 63 19.15 2.36 6.50
CA TYR A 63 18.86 1.10 7.19
C TYR A 63 17.47 0.57 6.84
N TYR A 64 17.44 -0.73 6.58
CA TYR A 64 16.24 -1.51 6.36
C TYR A 64 16.03 -2.42 7.57
N GLY A 65 14.98 -2.15 8.33
CA GLY A 65 14.57 -2.97 9.46
C GLY A 65 13.96 -4.29 9.04
N PRO A 66 13.43 -5.06 10.02
CA PRO A 66 12.79 -6.34 9.72
C PRO A 66 11.53 -6.15 8.85
N GLU A 67 11.23 -7.17 8.05
CA GLU A 67 9.96 -7.24 7.33
C GLU A 67 8.80 -7.38 8.33
N LEU A 68 7.75 -6.59 8.13
CA LEU A 68 6.52 -6.59 8.93
C LEU A 68 5.69 -7.86 8.70
N PHE A 69 5.80 -8.44 7.51
CA PHE A 69 5.16 -9.70 7.14
C PHE A 69 6.20 -10.62 6.49
N PRO A 70 6.09 -11.95 6.65
CA PRO A 70 6.99 -12.92 6.00
C PRO A 70 6.64 -13.13 4.51
N GLN A 71 6.11 -12.11 3.85
CA GLN A 71 5.67 -12.11 2.46
C GLN A 71 5.54 -10.67 1.94
N ARG A 72 5.58 -10.50 0.62
CA ARG A 72 5.38 -9.20 -0.03
C ARG A 72 3.92 -8.76 0.07
N GLY A 73 3.71 -7.46 -0.08
CA GLY A 73 2.39 -6.86 -0.18
C GLY A 73 2.37 -5.68 -1.14
N PHE A 74 1.17 -5.25 -1.51
CA PHE A 74 0.94 -4.09 -2.34
C PHE A 74 0.09 -3.08 -1.55
N CYS A 75 0.59 -1.86 -1.39
CA CYS A 75 -0.17 -0.79 -0.74
C CYS A 75 -1.22 -0.24 -1.72
N ILE A 76 -2.50 -0.47 -1.40
CA ILE A 76 -3.63 -0.09 -2.27
C ILE A 76 -4.14 1.30 -1.93
N TYR A 77 -4.16 1.62 -0.64
CA TYR A 77 -4.74 2.87 -0.16
C TYR A 77 -3.89 3.42 0.98
N GLN A 78 -3.80 4.75 1.05
CA GLN A 78 -3.13 5.46 2.13
C GLN A 78 -3.91 6.72 2.49
N LYS A 79 -4.00 7.00 3.80
CA LYS A 79 -4.65 8.21 4.32
C LYS A 79 -3.81 8.82 5.42
N THR A 80 -3.46 10.10 5.28
CA THR A 80 -2.87 10.86 6.39
C THR A 80 -3.93 11.12 7.45
N ILE A 81 -3.70 10.62 8.65
CA ILE A 81 -4.58 10.81 9.82
C ILE A 81 -4.25 12.11 10.53
N GLN A 82 -2.96 12.38 10.69
CA GLN A 82 -2.46 13.59 11.32
C GLN A 82 -1.11 13.94 10.71
N SER A 83 -0.85 15.23 10.54
CA SER A 83 0.46 15.72 10.13
C SER A 83 0.86 16.96 10.91
N HIS A 84 2.16 17.11 11.13
CA HIS A 84 2.76 18.30 11.71
C HIS A 84 3.97 18.69 10.87
N SER A 85 4.10 19.96 10.51
CA SER A 85 5.15 20.46 9.63
C SER A 85 5.80 21.68 10.26
N THR A 86 7.11 21.58 10.49
CA THR A 86 7.97 22.69 10.92
C THR A 86 9.26 22.64 10.10
N GLN A 87 10.41 22.45 10.75
CA GLN A 87 11.65 22.10 10.07
C GLN A 87 11.66 20.63 9.63
N VAL A 88 10.87 19.79 10.30
CA VAL A 88 10.64 18.38 9.97
C VAL A 88 9.15 18.18 9.76
N ASP A 89 8.81 17.45 8.70
CA ASP A 89 7.46 16.97 8.43
C ASP A 89 7.28 15.63 9.14
N ALA A 90 6.29 15.53 10.02
CA ALA A 90 5.86 14.28 10.63
C ALA A 90 4.42 13.97 10.18
N SER A 91 4.15 12.73 9.79
CA SER A 91 2.82 12.28 9.38
C SER A 91 2.51 10.91 9.98
N CYS A 92 1.36 10.80 10.63
CA CYS A 92 0.72 9.55 10.97
C CYS A 92 -0.22 9.17 9.80
N ILE A 93 0.05 8.04 9.18
CA ILE A 93 -0.58 7.55 7.96
C ILE A 93 -1.20 6.18 8.25
N ARG A 94 -2.38 5.96 7.68
CA ARG A 94 -3.10 4.71 7.66
C ARG A 94 -2.95 4.09 6.29
N GLU A 95 -2.32 2.93 6.19
CA GLU A 95 -2.06 2.24 4.92
C GLU A 95 -2.89 0.94 4.86
N LEU A 96 -3.52 0.67 3.72
CA LEU A 96 -4.18 -0.61 3.43
C LEU A 96 -3.31 -1.42 2.47
N TRP A 97 -2.87 -2.59 2.93
CA TRP A 97 -2.00 -3.49 2.19
C TRP A 97 -2.74 -4.76 1.78
N LEU A 98 -2.58 -5.18 0.53
CA LEU A 98 -2.96 -6.52 0.05
C LEU A 98 -1.72 -7.40 -0.02
N LEU A 99 -1.69 -8.45 0.79
CA LEU A 99 -0.59 -9.39 0.84
C LEU A 99 -0.72 -10.47 -0.24
N GLU A 100 0.38 -11.15 -0.57
CA GLU A 100 0.44 -12.19 -1.61
C GLU A 100 -0.50 -13.40 -1.38
N ASP A 101 -1.00 -13.58 -0.17
CA ASP A 101 -1.98 -14.61 0.23
C ASP A 101 -3.43 -14.10 0.21
N GLY A 102 -3.70 -12.92 -0.33
CA GLY A 102 -5.04 -12.35 -0.42
C GLY A 102 -5.55 -11.70 0.86
N ARG A 103 -4.76 -11.63 1.93
CA ARG A 103 -5.17 -10.88 3.13
C ARG A 103 -5.01 -9.38 2.93
N PHE A 104 -6.01 -8.65 3.41
CA PHE A 104 -5.93 -7.20 3.55
C PHE A 104 -5.55 -6.84 4.99
N VAL A 105 -4.57 -5.97 5.14
CA VAL A 105 -4.05 -5.56 6.45
C VAL A 105 -3.96 -4.05 6.51
N ASP A 106 -4.54 -3.50 7.57
CA ASP A 106 -4.39 -2.10 7.95
C ASP A 106 -3.08 -1.94 8.74
N VAL A 107 -2.26 -1.00 8.30
CA VAL A 107 -0.95 -0.69 8.86
C VAL A 107 -0.93 0.77 9.31
N SER A 108 -0.53 1.00 10.55
CA SER A 108 -0.17 2.35 11.02
C SER A 108 1.25 2.65 10.58
N CYS A 109 1.47 3.82 10.02
CA CYS A 109 2.76 4.29 9.55
C CYS A 109 3.04 5.68 10.14
N VAL A 110 4.17 5.85 10.82
CA VAL A 110 4.70 7.16 11.18
C VAL A 110 5.86 7.46 10.25
N ASN A 111 5.73 8.54 9.50
CA ASN A 111 6.74 9.01 8.57
C ASN A 111 7.28 10.35 9.06
N THR A 112 8.60 10.48 9.17
CA THR A 112 9.25 11.77 9.37
C THR A 112 10.17 12.08 8.20
N LYS A 113 10.12 13.32 7.70
CA LYS A 113 10.93 13.79 6.59
C LYS A 113 11.53 15.15 6.94
N TYR A 114 12.84 15.25 6.81
CA TYR A 114 13.55 16.51 6.76
C TYR A 114 14.02 16.73 5.32
N ARG A 115 13.87 17.96 4.82
CA ARG A 115 14.39 18.35 3.52
C ARG A 115 14.91 19.77 3.58
N SER A 116 16.18 19.94 3.23
CA SER A 116 16.80 21.24 2.93
C SER A 116 17.13 21.31 1.42
N ALA A 117 17.85 22.36 1.02
CA ALA A 117 18.34 22.51 -0.35
C ALA A 117 19.30 21.37 -0.76
N TYR A 118 20.05 20.81 0.18
CA TYR A 118 21.12 19.83 -0.07
C TYR A 118 20.88 18.49 0.62
N GLU A 119 20.17 18.49 1.74
CA GLU A 119 20.06 17.33 2.61
C GLU A 119 18.64 16.81 2.73
N ARG A 120 18.53 15.50 2.89
CA ARG A 120 17.29 14.78 3.06
C ARG A 120 17.50 13.69 4.09
N PHE A 121 16.60 13.62 5.05
CA PHE A 121 16.46 12.49 5.97
C PHE A 121 15.02 12.04 5.95
N SER A 122 14.80 10.74 5.99
CA SER A 122 13.48 10.17 6.13
C SER A 122 13.53 8.97 7.05
N THR A 123 12.52 8.85 7.90
CA THR A 123 12.28 7.64 8.67
C THR A 123 10.83 7.21 8.47
N CYS A 124 10.61 5.91 8.42
CA CYS A 124 9.30 5.31 8.32
C CYS A 124 9.24 4.17 9.33
N TYR A 125 8.26 4.23 10.21
CA TYR A 125 7.98 3.18 11.19
C TYR A 125 6.57 2.66 10.97
N ARG A 126 6.42 1.34 10.86
CA ARG A 126 5.15 0.67 10.59
C ARG A 126 4.83 -0.34 11.67
N THR A 127 3.55 -0.42 12.01
CA THR A 127 3.00 -1.47 12.88
C THR A 127 1.70 -2.00 12.30
N ILE A 128 1.47 -3.30 12.45
CA ILE A 128 0.18 -3.91 12.13
C ILE A 128 -0.87 -3.30 13.05
N HIS A 129 -1.92 -2.73 12.46
CA HIS A 129 -3.04 -2.20 13.21
C HIS A 129 -4.17 -3.21 13.29
N HIS A 130 -4.59 -3.77 12.14
CA HIS A 130 -5.74 -4.65 12.06
C HIS A 130 -5.74 -5.49 10.78
N ILE A 131 -6.37 -6.67 10.80
CA ILE A 131 -6.61 -7.46 9.59
C ILE A 131 -8.03 -7.17 9.10
N VAL A 132 -8.14 -6.56 7.93
CA VAL A 132 -9.41 -6.07 7.38
C VAL A 132 -10.32 -7.21 6.94
N ARG A 133 -11.55 -7.24 7.46
CA ARG A 133 -12.57 -8.26 7.17
C ARG A 133 -13.95 -7.65 7.11
N GLU A 134 -14.80 -8.21 6.25
CA GLU A 134 -16.24 -7.97 6.26
C GLU A 134 -16.65 -6.49 6.38
N ARG A 135 -17.16 -6.07 7.54
CA ARG A 135 -17.68 -4.71 7.75
C ARG A 135 -16.58 -3.66 7.87
N ASP A 136 -15.33 -4.05 8.13
CA ASP A 136 -14.19 -3.13 8.20
C ASP A 136 -13.98 -2.37 6.89
N TRP A 137 -14.44 -2.93 5.77
CA TRP A 137 -14.43 -2.27 4.47
C TRP A 137 -15.25 -0.97 4.42
N GLN A 138 -16.20 -0.78 5.34
CA GLN A 138 -17.00 0.45 5.42
C GLN A 138 -16.18 1.67 5.86
N ASP A 139 -15.00 1.47 6.47
CA ASP A 139 -14.10 2.55 6.87
C ASP A 139 -13.26 3.09 5.71
N TYR A 140 -13.29 2.42 4.55
CA TYR A 140 -12.52 2.81 3.38
C TYR A 140 -13.41 3.45 2.30
N PRO A 141 -12.92 4.52 1.64
CA PRO A 141 -13.62 5.13 0.51
C PRO A 141 -13.65 4.16 -0.68
N ALA A 142 -14.83 3.65 -1.02
CA ALA A 142 -15.02 2.62 -2.04
C ALA A 142 -14.46 3.00 -3.42
N GLU A 143 -14.67 4.24 -3.86
CA GLU A 143 -14.17 4.71 -5.16
C GLU A 143 -12.65 4.83 -5.18
N GLU A 144 -12.00 5.35 -4.12
CA GLU A 144 -10.53 5.46 -4.10
C GLU A 144 -9.86 4.08 -4.10
N VAL A 145 -10.40 3.12 -3.35
CA VAL A 145 -9.91 1.74 -3.38
C VAL A 145 -10.15 1.10 -4.75
N ALA A 146 -11.30 1.35 -5.37
CA ALA A 146 -11.61 0.82 -6.69
C ALA A 146 -10.73 1.43 -7.79
N ASP A 147 -10.45 2.73 -7.71
CA ASP A 147 -9.57 3.43 -8.63
C ASP A 147 -8.14 2.89 -8.54
N ALA A 148 -7.65 2.56 -7.35
CA ALA A 148 -6.34 1.93 -7.17
C ALA A 148 -6.28 0.54 -7.86
N PHE A 149 -7.34 -0.27 -7.77
CA PHE A 149 -7.40 -1.54 -8.50
C PHE A 149 -7.54 -1.35 -10.01
N GLU A 150 -8.29 -0.34 -10.45
CA GLU A 150 -8.46 0.00 -11.86
C GLU A 150 -7.15 0.49 -12.49
N ASP A 151 -6.38 1.32 -11.76
CA ASP A 151 -5.04 1.78 -12.17
C ASP A 151 -4.11 0.59 -12.41
N ILE A 152 -3.96 -0.29 -11.42
CA ILE A 152 -3.06 -1.43 -11.56
C ILE A 152 -3.58 -2.47 -12.56
N SER A 153 -4.89 -2.51 -12.82
CA SER A 153 -5.46 -3.33 -13.89
C SER A 153 -5.09 -2.80 -15.28
N ARG A 154 -5.03 -1.48 -15.45
CA ARG A 154 -4.72 -0.82 -16.72
C ARG A 154 -3.22 -0.77 -16.99
N TYR A 155 -2.44 -0.57 -15.94
CA TYR A 155 -1.00 -0.37 -15.99
C TYR A 155 -0.27 -1.41 -15.11
N PRO A 156 -0.34 -2.70 -15.49
CA PRO A 156 0.13 -3.78 -14.63
C PRO A 156 1.63 -3.78 -14.37
N PHE A 157 2.40 -3.26 -15.33
CA PHE A 157 3.85 -3.22 -15.29
C PHE A 157 4.42 -1.83 -15.03
N ASP A 158 3.55 -0.84 -14.77
CA ASP A 158 3.95 0.48 -14.29
C ASP A 158 4.23 0.39 -12.79
N GLY A 159 5.31 -0.32 -12.46
CA GLY A 159 5.94 -0.17 -11.16
C GLY A 159 6.59 1.20 -11.09
N ARG A 160 6.65 1.82 -9.90
CA ARG A 160 7.73 2.79 -9.69
C ARG A 160 9.01 2.04 -10.07
N PRO A 161 9.91 2.59 -10.90
CA PRO A 161 11.24 2.01 -11.03
C PRO A 161 11.72 1.86 -9.59
N GLY A 162 11.94 0.62 -9.15
CA GLY A 162 12.54 0.38 -7.85
C GLY A 162 13.72 1.32 -7.79
N VAL A 163 13.82 2.13 -6.74
CA VAL A 163 14.80 3.21 -6.63
C VAL A 163 16.15 2.60 -6.99
N PHE A 164 16.56 2.74 -8.25
CA PHE A 164 17.90 2.46 -8.67
C PHE A 164 18.63 3.54 -7.92
N TYR A 165 19.38 3.14 -6.90
CA TYR A 165 20.41 3.98 -6.37
C TYR A 165 21.24 4.41 -7.57
N GLU A 166 21.07 5.65 -8.02
CA GLU A 166 22.13 6.33 -8.74
C GLU A 166 23.28 6.35 -7.73
N VAL A 167 24.23 5.43 -7.97
CA VAL A 167 25.50 5.31 -7.26
C VAL A 167 26.34 6.54 -7.56
#